data_AF-A0A0G7UQ45-F1
#
_entry.id   AF-A0A0G7UQ45-F1
#
_cell.length_a   1.000
_cell.length_b   1.000
_cell.length_c   1.000
_cell.angle_alpha   90.00
_cell.angle_beta   90.00
_cell.angle_gamma   90.00
#
_symmetry.space_group_name_H-M   'P 1'
#
loop_
_entity.id
_entity.type
_entity.pdbx_description
1 polymer ?
#
loop_
_entity_poly.entity_id
_entity_poly.type
_entity_poly.pdbx_seq_one_letter_code
_entity_poly.pdbx_strand_id
1 'polypeptide(L)'
;MRVDTARLDEIMNMVGELVLVRNRLVRLGLNSGDEAMAKAVANLDVVTGDLQMSVMKTRMQPIKKVFGRFPRLVRDLARNMKKEINLELVGEETDLDKNLVEALADPLVHLVRNAVDHGIESPEEREAAGKPRVGQVVLSAEQEGDHILLMITDDGKGMDAEVLRNKAVEKGLLERDAADRLTDLECYNLIFAPGFSTKTEISDVSGRGVGMDVVKTKISQLNGTVNVFSQKGSGSKIVIKVPLTLAIMPTLMVMLGSQAFAFPLVNVNEIFHLDLSRTNVVDGQEVVIVRDKALPLFYLKRWLVPSAAHEEQGEGHVVILSVGTQRIGFVVDQLVGQEEVVIKPLGKMLQGTPGMAGATITGDGRIALILDVPSMLKRYARRI
;
A
#
# COMPACT_ATOMS: atom_id res chain seq x y z
N MET A 1 8.73 6.07 33.83
CA MET A 1 7.46 5.33 33.99
C MET A 1 7.17 4.59 32.70
N ARG A 2 6.93 3.27 32.72
CA ARG A 2 6.47 2.53 31.52
C ARG A 2 4.95 2.68 31.44
N VAL A 3 4.46 3.40 30.45
CA VAL A 3 3.03 3.46 30.13
C VAL A 3 2.65 2.13 29.46
N ASP A 4 1.52 1.56 29.86
CA ASP A 4 0.98 0.33 29.27
C ASP A 4 0.65 0.56 27.79
N THR A 5 1.17 -0.29 26.91
CA THR A 5 0.96 -0.19 25.47
C THR A 5 -0.51 -0.28 25.10
N ALA A 6 -1.31 -1.05 25.84
CA ALA A 6 -2.75 -1.18 25.58
C ALA A 6 -3.49 0.16 25.79
N ARG A 7 -3.11 0.93 26.82
CA ARG A 7 -3.69 2.25 27.09
C ARG A 7 -3.35 3.27 26.01
N LEU A 8 -2.12 3.22 25.47
CA LEU A 8 -1.73 4.09 24.36
C LEU A 8 -2.53 3.76 23.10
N ASP A 9 -2.79 2.48 22.82
CA ASP A 9 -3.63 2.07 21.69
C ASP A 9 -5.09 2.52 21.84
N GLU A 10 -5.65 2.50 23.05
CA GLU A 10 -6.99 3.06 23.33
C GLU A 10 -7.04 4.57 23.11
N ILE A 11 -6.06 5.32 23.63
CA ILE A 11 -5.96 6.77 23.41
C ILE A 11 -5.86 7.08 21.91
N MET A 12 -5.09 6.29 21.18
CA MET A 12 -4.95 6.44 19.73
C MET A 12 -6.27 6.20 18.98
N ASN A 13 -7.07 5.22 19.40
CA ASN A 13 -8.40 5.01 18.82
C ASN A 13 -9.30 6.22 19.06
N MET A 14 -9.33 6.75 20.28
CA MET A 14 -10.13 7.93 20.62
C MET A 14 -9.67 9.18 19.85
N VAL A 15 -8.36 9.39 19.71
CA VAL A 15 -7.80 10.48 18.89
C VAL A 15 -8.17 10.29 17.42
N GLY A 16 -8.14 9.07 16.91
CA GLY A 16 -8.59 8.75 15.55
C GLY A 16 -10.05 9.13 15.33
N GLU A 17 -10.94 8.70 16.22
CA GLU A 17 -12.37 9.06 16.18
C GLU A 17 -12.58 10.57 16.30
N LEU A 18 -11.82 11.25 17.16
CA LEU A 18 -11.86 12.71 17.31
C LEU A 18 -11.46 13.43 16.01
N VAL A 19 -10.43 12.95 15.31
CA VAL A 19 -10.00 13.49 14.01
C VAL A 19 -11.10 13.31 12.96
N LEU A 20 -11.82 12.18 12.97
CA LEU A 20 -12.95 11.97 12.05
C LEU A 20 -14.11 12.95 12.33
N VAL A 21 -14.48 13.12 13.61
CA VAL A 21 -15.52 14.08 14.02
C VAL A 21 -15.12 15.50 13.65
N ARG A 22 -13.86 15.87 13.89
CA ARG A 22 -13.28 17.16 13.49
C ARG A 22 -13.40 17.38 11.98
N ASN A 23 -12.94 16.44 11.15
CA ASN A 23 -13.02 16.59 9.69
C ASN A 23 -14.47 16.75 9.21
N ARG A 24 -15.42 16.06 9.85
CA ARG A 24 -16.86 16.25 9.58
C ARG A 24 -17.35 17.65 9.95
N LEU A 25 -16.94 18.18 11.11
CA LEU A 25 -17.28 19.55 11.53
C LEU A 25 -16.66 20.61 10.61
N VAL A 26 -15.42 20.42 10.16
CA VAL A 26 -14.77 21.27 9.14
C VAL A 26 -15.60 21.33 7.87
N ARG A 27 -16.02 20.17 7.33
CA ARG A 27 -16.89 20.11 6.14
C ARG A 27 -18.23 20.81 6.34
N LEU A 28 -18.88 20.61 7.50
CA LEU A 28 -20.18 21.25 7.79
C LEU A 28 -20.04 22.77 8.00
N GLY A 29 -18.99 23.22 8.68
CA GLY A 29 -18.71 24.63 8.93
C GLY A 29 -18.39 25.42 7.65
N LEU A 30 -17.70 24.81 6.69
CA LEU A 30 -17.47 25.42 5.37
C LEU A 30 -18.76 25.63 4.58
N ASN A 31 -19.78 24.79 4.81
CA ASN A 31 -21.06 24.84 4.09
C ASN A 31 -22.13 25.66 4.81
N SER A 32 -21.90 26.09 6.06
CA SER A 32 -22.93 26.77 6.87
C SER A 32 -23.05 28.27 6.58
N GLY A 33 -22.01 28.89 6.02
CA GLY A 33 -21.93 30.35 5.83
C GLY A 33 -21.81 31.15 7.14
N ASP A 34 -21.67 30.47 8.29
CA ASP A 34 -21.53 31.08 9.61
C ASP A 34 -20.05 31.28 9.97
N GLU A 35 -19.61 32.53 10.00
CA GLU A 35 -18.22 32.91 10.28
C GLU A 35 -17.80 32.55 11.72
N ALA A 36 -18.70 32.63 12.69
CA ALA A 36 -18.42 32.26 14.08
C ALA A 36 -18.22 30.74 14.20
N MET A 37 -19.05 29.96 13.51
CA MET A 37 -18.90 28.52 13.42
C MET A 37 -17.60 28.14 12.72
N ALA A 38 -17.27 28.75 11.58
CA ALA A 38 -16.04 28.51 10.85
C ALA A 38 -14.81 28.77 11.72
N LYS A 39 -14.81 29.86 12.49
CA LYS A 39 -13.73 30.21 13.43
C LYS A 39 -13.62 29.21 14.58
N ALA A 40 -14.73 28.79 15.18
CA ALA A 40 -14.74 27.78 16.24
C ALA A 40 -14.19 26.43 15.74
N VAL A 41 -14.58 26.02 14.54
CA VAL A 41 -14.14 24.78 13.91
C VAL A 41 -12.66 24.85 13.52
N ALA A 42 -12.17 25.99 13.03
CA ALA A 42 -10.73 26.18 12.77
C ALA A 42 -9.89 26.07 14.04
N ASN A 43 -10.35 26.65 15.16
CA ASN A 43 -9.67 26.50 16.44
C ASN A 43 -9.67 25.05 16.93
N LEU A 44 -10.79 24.33 16.78
CA LEU A 44 -10.86 22.91 17.09
C LEU A 44 -9.86 22.11 16.24
N ASP A 45 -9.73 22.46 14.96
CA ASP A 45 -8.82 21.78 14.03
C ASP A 45 -7.36 21.84 14.48
N VAL A 46 -6.90 23.02 14.89
CA VAL A 46 -5.55 23.24 15.42
C VAL A 46 -5.33 22.44 16.71
N VAL A 47 -6.20 22.59 17.70
CA VAL A 47 -6.03 21.95 19.03
C VAL A 47 -6.06 20.43 18.93
N THR A 48 -6.94 19.89 18.10
CA THR A 48 -7.03 18.43 17.88
C THR A 48 -5.84 17.91 17.07
N GLY A 49 -5.29 18.69 16.13
CA GLY A 49 -4.03 18.37 15.45
C GLY A 49 -2.85 18.31 16.41
N ASP A 50 -2.72 19.28 17.31
CA ASP A 50 -1.67 19.31 18.33
C ASP A 50 -1.78 18.13 19.31
N LEU A 51 -3.01 17.79 19.72
CA LEU A 51 -3.28 16.62 20.55
C LEU A 51 -2.88 15.33 19.82
N GLN A 52 -3.26 15.19 18.55
CA GLN A 52 -2.90 14.03 17.73
C GLN A 52 -1.38 13.87 17.64
N MET A 53 -0.65 14.94 17.31
CA MET A 53 0.81 14.92 17.23
C MET A 53 1.46 14.60 18.58
N SER A 54 0.93 15.14 19.68
CA SER A 54 1.46 14.88 21.02
C SER A 54 1.27 13.42 21.43
N VAL A 55 0.10 12.84 21.19
CA VAL A 55 -0.15 11.42 21.46
C VAL A 55 0.73 10.54 20.57
N MET A 56 0.87 10.87 19.28
CA MET A 56 1.76 10.15 18.37
C MET A 56 3.19 10.08 18.90
N LYS A 57 3.76 11.24 19.30
CA LYS A 57 5.12 11.32 19.87
C LYS A 57 5.34 10.38 21.06
N THR A 58 4.32 10.10 21.88
CA THR A 58 4.45 9.16 22.99
C THR A 58 4.61 7.69 22.57
N ARG A 59 4.18 7.35 21.35
CA ARG A 59 4.24 6.00 20.77
C ARG A 59 5.45 5.79 19.87
N MET A 60 6.07 6.88 19.41
CA MET A 60 7.18 6.81 18.48
C MET A 60 8.39 6.07 19.08
N GLN A 61 9.11 5.38 18.20
CA GLN A 61 10.35 4.72 18.52
C GLN A 61 11.37 5.02 17.42
N PRO A 62 12.65 5.16 17.77
CA PRO A 62 13.68 5.39 16.78
C PRO A 62 13.81 4.17 15.86
N ILE A 63 13.97 4.43 14.56
CA ILE A 63 14.14 3.38 13.54
C ILE A 63 15.41 2.53 13.74
N LYS A 64 16.34 3.01 14.57
CA LYS A 64 17.56 2.32 15.01
C LYS A 64 17.39 0.82 15.30
N LYS A 65 16.27 0.40 15.88
CA LYS A 65 16.01 -1.02 16.16
C LYS A 65 15.95 -1.89 14.90
N VAL A 66 15.41 -1.35 13.82
CA VAL A 66 15.37 -2.02 12.52
C VAL A 66 16.73 -1.88 11.84
N PHE A 67 17.30 -0.68 11.86
CA PHE A 67 18.58 -0.40 11.20
C PHE A 67 19.74 -1.23 11.76
N GLY A 68 19.78 -1.45 13.07
CA GLY A 68 20.82 -2.23 13.74
C GLY A 68 20.92 -3.70 13.31
N ARG A 69 19.95 -4.23 12.56
CA ARG A 69 20.02 -5.60 11.99
C ARG A 69 20.79 -5.64 10.67
N PHE A 70 20.85 -4.55 9.92
CA PHE A 70 21.43 -4.52 8.58
C PHE A 70 22.95 -4.69 8.54
N PRO A 71 23.78 -4.14 9.46
CA PRO A 71 25.22 -4.33 9.42
C PRO A 71 25.65 -5.79 9.40
N ARG A 72 24.95 -6.65 10.17
CA ARG A 72 25.20 -8.10 10.17
C ARG A 72 24.72 -8.75 8.87
N LEU A 73 23.48 -8.43 8.45
CA LEU A 73 22.91 -8.97 7.21
C LEU A 73 23.77 -8.66 5.98
N VAL A 74 24.18 -7.39 5.81
CA VAL A 74 25.00 -6.96 4.67
C VAL A 74 26.37 -7.62 4.70
N ARG A 75 27.01 -7.74 5.88
CA ARG A 75 28.29 -8.44 6.03
C ARG A 75 28.19 -9.91 5.64
N ASP A 76 27.14 -10.61 6.08
CA ASP A 76 26.92 -12.03 5.76
C ASP A 76 26.66 -12.23 4.26
N LEU A 77 25.84 -11.36 3.65
CA LEU A 77 25.59 -11.37 2.20
C LEU A 77 26.84 -11.07 1.38
N ALA A 78 27.58 -10.01 1.75
CA ALA A 78 28.83 -9.61 1.10
C ALA A 78 29.85 -10.75 1.12
N ARG A 79 30.00 -11.45 2.26
CA ARG A 79 30.89 -12.61 2.37
C ARG A 79 30.45 -13.77 1.49
N ASN A 80 29.16 -14.12 1.48
CA ASN A 80 28.64 -15.22 0.69
C ASN A 80 28.79 -14.97 -0.82
N MET A 81 28.67 -13.71 -1.25
CA MET A 81 28.77 -13.30 -2.64
C MET A 81 30.17 -12.84 -3.05
N LYS A 82 31.15 -12.88 -2.13
CA LYS A 82 32.52 -12.39 -2.34
C LYS A 82 32.58 -10.93 -2.82
N LYS A 83 31.74 -10.07 -2.26
CA LYS A 83 31.71 -8.63 -2.53
C LYS A 83 32.30 -7.85 -1.35
N GLU A 84 32.83 -6.66 -1.62
CA GLU A 84 33.32 -5.73 -0.61
C GLU A 84 32.34 -4.55 -0.53
N ILE A 85 31.68 -4.36 0.62
CA ILE A 85 30.58 -3.40 0.78
C ILE A 85 30.70 -2.66 2.10
N ASN A 86 30.59 -1.33 2.04
CA ASN A 86 30.41 -0.46 3.18
C ASN A 86 28.94 -0.08 3.31
N LEU A 87 28.35 -0.35 4.48
CA LEU A 87 26.98 0.06 4.82
C LEU A 87 27.04 1.30 5.71
N GLU A 88 26.41 2.37 5.26
CA GLU A 88 26.23 3.60 6.02
C GLU A 88 24.77 3.75 6.47
N LEU A 89 24.57 4.12 7.73
CA LEU A 89 23.26 4.33 8.35
C LEU A 89 23.15 5.81 8.74
N VAL A 90 22.15 6.51 8.22
CA VAL A 90 21.94 7.94 8.47
C VAL A 90 20.54 8.16 9.04
N GLY A 91 20.42 9.01 10.07
CA GLY A 91 19.12 9.32 10.67
C GLY A 91 18.51 8.17 11.49
N GLU A 92 19.34 7.35 12.14
CA GLU A 92 18.88 6.23 12.98
C GLU A 92 17.97 6.66 14.14
N GLU A 93 18.13 7.91 14.57
CA GLU A 93 17.35 8.61 15.59
C GLU A 93 15.98 9.07 15.10
N THR A 94 15.66 8.95 13.80
CA THR A 94 14.36 9.33 13.27
C THR A 94 13.28 8.47 13.92
N ASP A 95 12.34 9.15 14.55
CA ASP A 95 11.23 8.56 15.28
C ASP A 95 10.12 8.12 14.32
N LEU A 96 9.67 6.88 14.44
CA LEU A 96 8.54 6.32 13.69
C LEU A 96 7.54 5.66 14.63
N ASP A 97 6.28 5.60 14.20
CA ASP A 97 5.26 4.81 14.91
C ASP A 97 5.70 3.34 15.06
N LYS A 98 5.47 2.74 16.22
CA LYS A 98 5.85 1.35 16.50
C LYS A 98 5.29 0.36 15.46
N ASN A 99 4.04 0.51 15.03
CA ASN A 99 3.45 -0.39 14.04
C ASN A 99 4.12 -0.20 12.67
N LEU A 100 4.47 1.03 12.32
CA LEU A 100 5.19 1.34 11.09
C LEU A 100 6.59 0.72 11.10
N VAL A 101 7.32 0.80 12.23
CA VAL A 101 8.62 0.15 12.42
C VAL A 101 8.52 -1.37 12.22
N GLU A 102 7.52 -2.01 12.81
CA GLU A 102 7.30 -3.46 12.67
C GLU A 102 6.90 -3.85 11.24
N ALA A 103 6.02 -3.07 10.59
CA ALA A 103 5.54 -3.36 9.25
C ALA A 103 6.60 -3.15 8.15
N LEU A 104 7.51 -2.19 8.34
CA LEU A 104 8.58 -1.87 7.38
C LEU A 104 9.82 -2.76 7.50
N ALA A 105 9.97 -3.52 8.59
CA ALA A 105 11.15 -4.35 8.81
C ALA A 105 11.41 -5.34 7.65
N ASP A 106 10.39 -6.13 7.25
CA ASP A 106 10.57 -7.09 6.16
C ASP A 106 10.76 -6.42 4.78
N PRO A 107 9.96 -5.40 4.38
CA PRO A 107 10.21 -4.62 3.16
C PRO A 107 11.64 -4.12 3.02
N LEU A 108 12.19 -3.49 4.07
CA LEU A 108 13.53 -2.92 4.04
C LEU A 108 14.61 -4.00 3.90
N VAL A 109 14.45 -5.16 4.56
CA VAL A 109 15.35 -6.32 4.38
C VAL A 109 15.42 -6.76 2.92
N HIS A 110 14.28 -6.82 2.23
CA HIS A 110 14.25 -7.22 0.83
C HIS A 110 14.92 -6.21 -0.08
N LEU A 111 14.67 -4.92 0.14
CA LEU A 111 15.26 -3.86 -0.66
C LEU A 111 16.77 -3.75 -0.47
N VAL A 112 17.26 -3.83 0.78
CA VAL A 112 18.70 -3.86 1.08
C VAL A 112 19.36 -5.09 0.49
N ARG A 113 18.72 -6.27 0.57
CA ARG A 113 19.23 -7.48 -0.08
C ARG A 113 19.36 -7.30 -1.59
N ASN A 114 18.38 -6.68 -2.25
CA ASN A 114 18.45 -6.44 -3.70
C ASN A 114 19.57 -5.47 -4.08
N ALA A 115 19.79 -4.41 -3.28
CA ALA A 115 20.92 -3.50 -3.48
C ALA A 115 22.26 -4.26 -3.38
N VAL A 116 22.42 -5.17 -2.43
CA VAL A 116 23.64 -5.96 -2.24
C VAL A 116 23.81 -7.08 -3.29
N ASP A 117 22.75 -7.83 -3.59
CA ASP A 117 22.78 -8.98 -4.51
C ASP A 117 22.87 -8.52 -5.96
N HIS A 118 21.99 -7.61 -6.36
CA HIS A 118 21.82 -7.20 -7.76
C HIS A 118 22.36 -5.82 -8.06
N GLY A 119 22.46 -4.92 -7.08
CA GLY A 119 23.00 -3.56 -7.29
C GLY A 119 24.52 -3.55 -7.37
N ILE A 120 25.20 -3.89 -6.27
CA ILE A 120 26.66 -3.82 -6.16
C ILE A 120 27.35 -4.92 -6.99
N GLU A 121 28.33 -4.56 -7.81
CA GLU A 121 29.13 -5.48 -8.62
C GLU A 121 30.26 -6.17 -7.81
N SER A 122 30.97 -7.13 -8.41
CA SER A 122 32.18 -7.69 -7.75
C SER A 122 33.31 -6.64 -7.66
N PRO A 123 34.27 -6.77 -6.73
CA PRO A 123 35.39 -5.83 -6.62
C PRO A 123 36.15 -5.66 -7.95
N GLU A 124 36.35 -6.75 -8.68
CA GLU A 124 37.05 -6.76 -9.97
C GLU A 124 36.23 -6.06 -11.07
N GLU A 125 34.91 -6.29 -11.12
CA GLU A 125 34.01 -5.61 -12.06
C GLU A 125 33.97 -4.10 -11.80
N ARG A 126 34.02 -3.68 -10.53
CA ARG A 126 34.03 -2.27 -10.14
C ARG A 126 35.32 -1.57 -10.56
N GLU A 127 36.47 -2.20 -10.31
CA GLU A 127 37.77 -1.67 -10.74
C GLU A 127 37.85 -1.56 -12.27
N ALA A 128 37.34 -2.56 -13.00
CA ALA A 128 37.27 -2.53 -14.46
C ALA A 128 36.36 -1.40 -15.00
N ALA A 129 35.32 -1.04 -14.26
CA ALA A 129 34.43 0.08 -14.56
C ALA A 129 34.94 1.45 -14.05
N GLY A 130 36.13 1.51 -13.43
CA GLY A 130 36.71 2.72 -12.88
C GLY A 130 36.07 3.20 -11.57
N LYS A 131 35.35 2.33 -10.87
CA LYS A 131 34.65 2.61 -9.61
C LYS A 131 35.50 2.18 -8.40
N PRO A 132 35.26 2.73 -7.20
CA PRO A 132 35.92 2.28 -5.98
C PRO A 132 35.67 0.79 -5.74
N ARG A 133 36.73 0.05 -5.39
CA ARG A 133 36.68 -1.41 -5.12
C ARG A 133 35.58 -1.78 -4.12
N VAL A 134 35.48 -1.04 -3.03
CA VAL A 134 34.44 -1.20 -2.01
C VAL A 134 33.17 -0.47 -2.47
N GLY A 135 32.06 -1.21 -2.60
CA GLY A 135 30.76 -0.63 -2.90
C GLY A 135 30.15 0.08 -1.69
N GLN A 136 29.31 1.08 -1.93
CA GLN A 136 28.62 1.83 -0.88
C GLN A 136 27.11 1.57 -0.95
N VAL A 137 26.53 1.23 0.20
CA VAL A 137 25.08 1.20 0.38
C VAL A 137 24.75 2.13 1.54
N VAL A 138 23.86 3.09 1.30
CA VAL A 138 23.40 4.07 2.30
C VAL A 138 21.93 3.81 2.59
N LEU A 139 21.61 3.56 3.86
CA LEU A 139 20.25 3.51 4.35
C LEU A 139 20.00 4.76 5.20
N SER A 140 19.09 5.62 4.75
CA SER A 140 18.75 6.85 5.47
C SER A 140 17.28 6.94 5.81
N ALA A 141 16.99 7.62 6.93
CA ALA A 141 15.66 8.01 7.34
C ALA A 141 15.66 9.49 7.70
N GLU A 142 14.64 10.22 7.24
CA GLU A 142 14.41 11.61 7.63
C GLU A 142 12.92 11.91 7.69
N GLN A 143 12.54 12.92 8.48
CA GLN A 143 11.18 13.42 8.49
C GLN A 143 11.06 14.60 7.52
N GLU A 144 10.16 14.48 6.54
CA GLU A 144 9.83 15.51 5.55
C GLU A 144 8.36 15.91 5.76
N GLY A 145 8.13 16.98 6.53
CA GLY A 145 6.79 17.45 6.86
C GLY A 145 5.99 16.43 7.70
N ASP A 146 4.85 16.00 7.17
CA ASP A 146 3.94 14.99 7.73
C ASP A 146 4.28 13.55 7.26
N HIS A 147 5.39 13.37 6.55
CA HIS A 147 5.85 12.08 6.07
C HIS A 147 7.24 11.74 6.62
N ILE A 148 7.51 10.43 6.69
CA ILE A 148 8.85 9.89 6.87
C ILE A 148 9.35 9.43 5.50
N LEU A 149 10.52 9.92 5.14
CA LEU A 149 11.25 9.52 3.94
C LEU A 149 12.31 8.50 4.34
N LEU A 150 12.22 7.30 3.77
CA LEU A 150 13.25 6.27 3.88
C LEU A 150 13.90 6.10 2.53
N MET A 151 15.23 6.16 2.48
CA MET A 151 15.98 6.03 1.24
C MET A 151 17.00 4.90 1.36
N ILE A 152 17.10 4.10 0.29
CA ILE A 152 18.13 3.10 0.10
C ILE A 152 18.88 3.48 -1.16
N THR A 153 20.14 3.86 -1.02
CA THR A 153 20.99 4.27 -2.14
C THR A 153 22.15 3.30 -2.25
N ASP A 154 22.44 2.84 -3.47
CA ASP A 154 23.64 2.08 -3.79
C ASP A 154 24.41 2.76 -4.91
N ASP A 155 25.73 2.60 -4.92
CA ASP A 155 26.61 3.04 -5.99
C ASP A 155 26.91 1.90 -6.99
N GLY A 156 25.97 0.98 -7.17
CA GLY A 156 26.11 -0.23 -7.97
C GLY A 156 26.04 0.02 -9.48
N LYS A 157 25.76 -1.03 -10.25
CA LYS A 157 25.66 -0.92 -11.73
C LYS A 157 24.41 -0.20 -12.21
N GLY A 158 23.49 0.15 -11.32
CA GLY A 158 22.19 0.71 -11.66
C GLY A 158 21.31 -0.22 -12.49
N MET A 159 20.23 0.33 -13.02
CA MET A 159 19.24 -0.37 -13.83
C MET A 159 19.25 0.17 -15.26
N ASP A 160 18.94 -0.70 -16.20
CA ASP A 160 18.81 -0.37 -17.61
C ASP A 160 17.32 -0.37 -17.99
N ALA A 161 16.78 0.81 -18.29
CA ALA A 161 15.38 1.00 -18.61
C ALA A 161 14.94 0.20 -19.85
N GLU A 162 15.78 0.09 -20.88
CA GLU A 162 15.45 -0.69 -22.08
C GLU A 162 15.39 -2.18 -21.78
N VAL A 163 16.32 -2.69 -20.96
CA VAL A 163 16.29 -4.10 -20.53
C VAL A 163 15.02 -4.40 -19.75
N LEU A 164 14.61 -3.53 -18.83
CA LEU A 164 13.38 -3.71 -18.06
C LEU A 164 12.14 -3.63 -18.95
N ARG A 165 12.11 -2.70 -19.91
CA ARG A 165 11.05 -2.54 -20.91
C ARG A 165 10.90 -3.80 -21.75
N ASN A 166 11.99 -4.29 -22.34
CA ASN A 166 11.99 -5.50 -23.17
C ASN A 166 11.53 -6.72 -22.36
N LYS A 167 11.98 -6.84 -21.11
CA LYS A 167 11.61 -7.93 -20.22
C LYS A 167 10.12 -7.91 -19.84
N ALA A 168 9.51 -6.73 -19.71
CA ALA A 168 8.07 -6.62 -19.47
C ALA A 168 7.26 -7.13 -20.67
N VAL A 169 7.71 -6.83 -21.89
CA VAL A 169 7.08 -7.32 -23.13
C VAL A 169 7.26 -8.83 -23.27
N GLU A 170 8.47 -9.35 -23.06
CA GLU A 170 8.76 -10.79 -23.12
C GLU A 170 7.90 -11.61 -22.13
N LYS A 171 7.63 -11.04 -20.95
CA LYS A 171 6.79 -11.64 -19.92
C LYS A 171 5.28 -11.50 -20.17
N GLY A 172 4.88 -10.82 -21.24
CA GLY A 172 3.47 -10.54 -21.54
C GLY A 172 2.80 -9.60 -20.53
N LEU A 173 3.57 -8.81 -19.78
CA LEU A 173 3.03 -7.83 -18.83
C LEU A 173 2.53 -6.57 -19.54
N LEU A 174 3.14 -6.24 -20.67
CA LEU A 174 2.80 -5.07 -21.49
C LEU A 174 2.94 -5.42 -22.98
N GLU A 175 2.05 -4.88 -23.80
CA GLU A 175 2.21 -4.84 -25.25
C GLU A 175 3.38 -3.92 -25.65
N ARG A 176 4.03 -4.20 -26.78
CA ARG A 176 5.19 -3.44 -27.25
C ARG A 176 4.92 -1.94 -27.33
N ASP A 177 3.81 -1.56 -27.96
CA ASP A 177 3.41 -0.16 -28.11
C ASP A 177 3.17 0.54 -26.76
N ALA A 178 2.69 -0.19 -25.75
CA ALA A 178 2.50 0.35 -24.42
C ALA A 178 3.82 0.50 -23.67
N ALA A 179 4.73 -0.45 -23.84
CA ALA A 179 6.06 -0.43 -23.23
C ALA A 179 6.94 0.70 -23.80
N ASP A 180 6.85 0.99 -25.10
CA ASP A 180 7.62 2.05 -25.76
C ASP A 180 7.17 3.48 -25.37
N ARG A 181 5.97 3.62 -24.77
CA ARG A 181 5.48 4.90 -24.22
C ARG A 181 5.96 5.18 -22.80
N LEU A 182 6.59 4.21 -22.13
CA LEU A 182 7.04 4.38 -20.75
C LEU A 182 8.27 5.26 -20.68
N THR A 183 8.24 6.20 -19.75
CA THR A 183 9.41 6.92 -19.27
C THR A 183 10.38 5.98 -18.56
N ASP A 184 11.64 6.38 -18.42
CA ASP A 184 12.65 5.57 -17.71
C ASP A 184 12.24 5.32 -16.24
N LEU A 185 11.64 6.32 -15.58
CA LEU A 185 11.13 6.20 -14.22
C LEU A 185 10.04 5.12 -14.13
N GLU A 186 9.10 5.11 -15.06
CA GLU A 186 8.07 4.09 -15.13
C GLU A 186 8.67 2.70 -15.42
N CYS A 187 9.70 2.63 -16.27
CA CYS A 187 10.43 1.39 -16.53
C CYS A 187 11.10 0.84 -15.26
N TYR A 188 11.74 1.68 -14.45
CA TYR A 188 12.31 1.24 -13.17
C TYR A 188 11.24 0.74 -12.20
N ASN A 189 10.08 1.38 -12.17
CA ASN A 189 8.97 0.97 -11.32
C ASN A 189 8.30 -0.35 -11.76
N LEU A 190 8.59 -0.86 -12.96
CA LEU A 190 8.13 -2.19 -13.42
C LEU A 190 8.64 -3.32 -12.51
N ILE A 191 9.74 -3.13 -11.78
CA ILE A 191 10.24 -4.15 -10.85
C ILE A 191 9.21 -4.52 -9.77
N PHE A 192 8.30 -3.60 -9.45
CA PHE A 192 7.22 -3.83 -8.50
C PHE A 192 5.94 -4.39 -9.13
N ALA A 193 5.90 -4.58 -10.45
CA ALA A 193 4.75 -5.15 -11.11
C ALA A 193 4.61 -6.64 -10.75
N PRO A 194 3.38 -7.12 -10.44
CA PRO A 194 3.14 -8.54 -10.19
C PRO A 194 3.66 -9.39 -11.35
N GLY A 195 4.41 -10.46 -11.04
CA GLY A 195 4.97 -11.36 -12.05
C GLY A 195 6.23 -10.85 -12.77
N PHE A 196 6.70 -9.62 -12.50
CA PHE A 196 7.96 -9.13 -13.06
C PHE A 196 9.16 -9.88 -12.49
N SER A 197 9.18 -10.10 -11.17
CA SER A 197 10.19 -10.93 -10.52
C SER A 197 9.88 -12.42 -10.70
N THR A 198 10.71 -13.13 -11.46
CA THR A 198 10.56 -14.58 -11.74
C THR A 198 11.55 -15.47 -10.99
N LYS A 199 12.24 -14.98 -9.95
CA LYS A 199 13.04 -15.90 -9.13
C LYS A 199 12.13 -16.72 -8.23
N THR A 200 11.75 -17.90 -8.72
CA THR A 200 11.37 -19.09 -7.97
C THR A 200 12.59 -19.63 -7.19
N GLU A 201 13.14 -18.83 -6.29
CA GLU A 201 14.01 -19.36 -5.24
C GLU A 201 13.29 -19.13 -3.91
N ILE A 202 12.77 -20.23 -3.37
CA ILE A 202 12.37 -20.32 -1.97
C ILE A 202 13.67 -20.17 -1.17
N SER A 203 14.04 -18.93 -0.84
CA SER A 203 15.19 -18.65 0.01
C SER A 203 14.90 -19.15 1.42
N ASP A 204 15.81 -19.96 1.96
CA ASP A 204 15.73 -20.75 3.21
C ASP A 204 15.41 -19.99 4.50
N VAL A 205 15.21 -18.66 4.46
CA VAL A 205 15.12 -17.84 5.68
C VAL A 205 13.71 -17.35 5.99
N SER A 206 12.71 -17.52 5.09
CA SER A 206 11.35 -17.02 5.41
C SER A 206 10.15 -17.78 4.81
N GLY A 207 10.34 -18.88 4.06
CA GLY A 207 9.26 -19.80 3.68
C GLY A 207 8.14 -19.23 2.79
N ARG A 208 8.26 -18.00 2.28
CA ARG A 208 7.36 -17.40 1.30
C ARG A 208 8.22 -16.66 0.29
N GLY A 209 8.11 -16.99 -0.99
CA GLY A 209 8.78 -16.23 -2.05
C GLY A 209 8.27 -14.78 -1.99
N VAL A 210 9.12 -13.85 -1.58
CA VAL A 210 8.77 -12.43 -1.47
C VAL A 210 9.31 -11.73 -2.71
N GLY A 211 8.42 -11.48 -3.66
CA GLY A 211 8.71 -10.60 -4.79
C GLY A 211 8.66 -9.13 -4.39
N MET A 212 9.18 -8.28 -5.28
CA MET A 212 9.10 -6.83 -5.14
C MET A 212 7.65 -6.31 -5.17
N ASP A 213 6.73 -7.05 -5.78
CA ASP A 213 5.28 -6.80 -5.73
C ASP A 213 4.72 -6.87 -4.30
N VAL A 214 5.21 -7.79 -3.47
CA VAL A 214 4.83 -7.89 -2.05
C VAL A 214 5.35 -6.68 -1.26
N VAL A 215 6.55 -6.20 -1.57
CA VAL A 215 7.12 -4.99 -0.96
C VAL A 215 6.24 -3.78 -1.25
N LYS A 216 5.89 -3.55 -2.53
CA LYS A 216 4.99 -2.45 -2.93
C LYS A 216 3.63 -2.57 -2.26
N THR A 217 3.04 -3.76 -2.24
CA THR A 217 1.74 -4.00 -1.59
C THR A 217 1.77 -3.66 -0.10
N LYS A 218 2.80 -4.12 0.63
CA LYS A 218 2.96 -3.80 2.06
C LYS A 218 3.13 -2.29 2.30
N ILE A 219 3.90 -1.60 1.47
CA ILE A 219 4.08 -0.15 1.59
C ILE A 219 2.77 0.60 1.28
N SER A 220 2.04 0.20 0.24
CA SER A 220 0.75 0.80 -0.10
C SER A 220 -0.33 0.57 0.97
N GLN A 221 -0.31 -0.58 1.66
CA GLN A 221 -1.19 -0.84 2.82
C GLN A 221 -0.94 0.11 4.00
N LEU A 222 0.26 0.70 4.07
CA LEU A 222 0.62 1.72 5.05
C LEU A 222 0.34 3.14 4.55
N ASN A 223 -0.46 3.28 3.48
CA ASN A 223 -0.67 4.54 2.76
C ASN A 223 0.65 5.18 2.29
N GLY A 224 1.69 4.38 2.12
CA GLY A 224 2.98 4.81 1.63
C GLY A 224 3.10 4.69 0.11
N THR A 225 4.11 5.34 -0.42
CA THR A 225 4.56 5.19 -1.80
C THR A 225 5.99 4.68 -1.83
N VAL A 226 6.33 3.95 -2.89
CA VAL A 226 7.69 3.51 -3.16
C VAL A 226 8.02 3.79 -4.62
N ASN A 227 9.16 4.43 -4.86
CA ASN A 227 9.66 4.79 -6.18
C ASN A 227 11.13 4.39 -6.31
N VAL A 228 11.54 4.03 -7.52
CA VAL A 228 12.93 3.71 -7.84
C VAL A 228 13.46 4.71 -8.85
N PHE A 229 14.59 5.31 -8.53
CA PHE A 229 15.40 6.13 -9.41
C PHE A 229 16.70 5.37 -9.66
N SER A 230 17.13 5.26 -10.91
CA SER A 230 18.35 4.53 -11.22
C SER A 230 19.00 5.09 -12.46
N GLN A 231 20.32 4.92 -12.54
CA GLN A 231 21.10 5.24 -13.72
C GLN A 231 22.16 4.18 -13.92
N LYS A 232 22.18 3.59 -15.12
CA LYS A 232 23.16 2.57 -15.50
C LYS A 232 24.59 3.07 -15.28
N GLY A 233 25.38 2.30 -14.54
CA GLY A 233 26.75 2.60 -14.13
C GLY A 233 26.90 3.43 -12.86
N SER A 234 25.85 4.14 -12.42
CA SER A 234 25.91 5.09 -11.29
C SER A 234 25.18 4.63 -10.03
N GLY A 235 24.38 3.56 -10.12
CA GLY A 235 23.69 2.96 -8.99
C GLY A 235 22.19 3.22 -8.98
N SER A 236 21.54 2.94 -7.86
CA SER A 236 20.09 3.09 -7.70
C SER A 236 19.74 3.75 -6.37
N LYS A 237 18.62 4.46 -6.37
CA LYS A 237 18.01 5.09 -5.20
C LYS A 237 16.55 4.68 -5.11
N ILE A 238 16.20 3.96 -4.05
CA ILE A 238 14.83 3.58 -3.72
C ILE A 238 14.33 4.55 -2.66
N VAL A 239 13.17 5.15 -2.90
CA VAL A 239 12.56 6.15 -2.04
C VAL A 239 11.21 5.63 -1.57
N ILE A 240 11.06 5.48 -0.26
CA ILE A 240 9.82 5.11 0.40
C ILE A 240 9.33 6.33 1.16
N LYS A 241 8.08 6.74 0.92
CA LYS A 241 7.44 7.84 1.63
C LYS A 241 6.21 7.29 2.35
N VAL A 242 6.18 7.41 3.68
CA VAL A 242 5.07 6.92 4.52
C VAL A 242 4.56 8.04 5.42
N PRO A 243 3.25 8.15 5.66
CA PRO A 243 2.69 9.19 6.51
C PRO A 243 3.02 8.96 7.99
N LEU A 244 3.13 10.05 8.75
CA LEU A 244 3.33 10.04 10.21
C LEU A 244 2.03 9.75 10.98
N THR A 245 0.89 9.82 10.32
CA THR A 245 -0.45 9.86 10.94
C THR A 245 -1.05 8.47 11.17
N LEU A 246 -2.16 8.43 11.90
CA LEU A 246 -3.09 7.30 11.88
C LEU A 246 -3.46 7.03 10.42
N ALA A 247 -3.59 5.77 10.04
CA ALA A 247 -4.01 5.37 8.69
C ALA A 247 -5.48 5.74 8.47
N ILE A 248 -5.75 7.03 8.24
CA ILE A 248 -7.05 7.56 7.85
C ILE A 248 -7.13 7.45 6.34
N MET A 249 -8.16 6.77 5.84
CA MET A 249 -8.39 6.59 4.42
C MET A 249 -9.80 7.06 4.04
N PRO A 250 -9.96 7.81 2.95
CA PRO A 250 -11.27 8.00 2.36
C PRO A 250 -11.76 6.68 1.75
N THR A 251 -12.99 6.31 2.07
CA THR A 251 -13.61 5.06 1.62
C THR A 251 -15.03 5.30 1.13
N LEU A 252 -15.47 4.45 0.20
CA LEU A 252 -16.87 4.32 -0.18
C LEU A 252 -17.49 3.20 0.66
N MET A 253 -18.42 3.58 1.54
CA MET A 253 -19.15 2.69 2.42
C MET A 253 -20.31 2.04 1.68
N VAL A 254 -20.40 0.71 1.76
CA VAL A 254 -21.42 -0.10 1.11
C VAL A 254 -21.99 -1.14 2.09
N MET A 255 -23.24 -1.52 1.90
CA MET A 255 -23.88 -2.59 2.68
C MET A 255 -24.09 -3.83 1.84
N LEU A 256 -23.89 -4.99 2.47
CA LEU A 256 -24.32 -6.30 1.98
C LEU A 256 -25.22 -6.92 3.07
N GLY A 257 -26.53 -6.89 2.86
CA GLY A 257 -27.53 -7.16 3.87
C GLY A 257 -27.38 -6.18 5.03
N SER A 258 -27.13 -6.71 6.22
CA SER A 258 -26.89 -5.91 7.44
C SER A 258 -25.41 -5.62 7.72
N GLN A 259 -24.48 -6.16 6.92
CA GLN A 259 -23.04 -6.03 7.15
C GLN A 259 -22.45 -4.88 6.32
N ALA A 260 -21.69 -4.00 6.98
CA ALA A 260 -20.97 -2.90 6.34
C ALA A 260 -19.62 -3.35 5.78
N PHE A 261 -19.30 -2.85 4.59
CA PHE A 261 -18.02 -2.99 3.91
C PHE A 261 -17.57 -1.63 3.37
N ALA A 262 -16.28 -1.51 3.06
CA ALA A 262 -15.70 -0.27 2.58
C ALA A 262 -14.72 -0.52 1.42
N PHE A 263 -14.90 0.18 0.32
CA PHE A 263 -13.91 0.24 -0.76
C PHE A 263 -12.99 1.44 -0.55
N PRO A 264 -11.65 1.28 -0.68
CA PRO A 264 -10.74 2.41 -0.81
C PRO A 264 -11.20 3.34 -1.93
N LEU A 265 -11.47 4.62 -1.62
CA LEU A 265 -12.05 5.54 -2.60
C LEU A 265 -11.13 5.76 -3.81
N VAL A 266 -9.82 5.66 -3.60
CA VAL A 266 -8.80 5.74 -4.67
C VAL A 266 -9.00 4.69 -5.77
N ASN A 267 -9.64 3.57 -5.47
CA ASN A 267 -9.93 2.52 -6.45
C ASN A 267 -11.28 2.72 -7.14
N VAL A 268 -12.13 3.63 -6.68
CA VAL A 268 -13.50 3.84 -7.18
C VAL A 268 -13.48 4.83 -8.34
N ASN A 269 -14.00 4.42 -9.50
CA ASN A 269 -14.15 5.29 -10.66
C ASN A 269 -15.52 5.94 -10.73
N GLU A 270 -16.57 5.12 -10.71
CA GLU A 270 -17.95 5.52 -10.98
C GLU A 270 -18.91 4.62 -10.20
N ILE A 271 -20.10 5.14 -9.90
CA ILE A 271 -21.15 4.42 -9.19
C ILE A 271 -22.47 4.68 -9.91
N PHE A 272 -23.25 3.63 -10.16
CA PHE A 272 -24.57 3.79 -10.77
C PHE A 272 -25.56 2.73 -10.25
N HIS A 273 -26.84 3.04 -10.37
CA HIS A 273 -27.92 2.10 -10.07
C HIS A 273 -28.16 1.20 -11.29
N LEU A 274 -28.31 -0.10 -11.07
CA LEU A 274 -28.53 -1.07 -12.14
C LEU A 274 -29.73 -1.94 -11.77
N ASP A 275 -30.68 -1.99 -12.71
CA ASP A 275 -31.66 -3.05 -12.76
C ASP A 275 -30.96 -4.32 -13.24
N LEU A 276 -30.82 -5.29 -12.32
CA LEU A 276 -30.02 -6.49 -12.52
C LEU A 276 -30.71 -7.50 -13.44
N SER A 277 -31.99 -7.28 -13.80
CA SER A 277 -32.68 -8.03 -14.84
C SER A 277 -32.15 -7.74 -16.26
N ARG A 278 -31.32 -6.70 -16.42
CA ARG A 278 -30.79 -6.23 -17.71
C ARG A 278 -29.30 -6.52 -17.89
N THR A 279 -28.75 -7.48 -17.16
CA THR A 279 -27.36 -7.93 -17.34
C THR A 279 -27.23 -8.81 -18.58
N ASN A 280 -26.05 -8.78 -19.21
CA ASN A 280 -25.71 -9.70 -20.30
C ASN A 280 -24.73 -10.75 -19.75
N VAL A 281 -24.73 -11.95 -20.32
CA VAL A 281 -23.73 -12.98 -20.01
C VAL A 281 -22.85 -13.18 -21.23
N VAL A 282 -21.54 -13.04 -21.06
CA VAL A 282 -20.52 -13.29 -22.10
C VAL A 282 -19.52 -14.28 -21.52
N ASP A 283 -19.31 -15.41 -22.20
CA ASP A 283 -18.43 -16.50 -21.77
C ASP A 283 -18.66 -16.98 -20.32
N GLY A 284 -19.93 -17.00 -19.88
CA GLY A 284 -20.31 -17.41 -18.52
C GLY A 284 -20.12 -16.34 -17.44
N GLN A 285 -19.60 -15.17 -17.80
CA GLN A 285 -19.42 -14.03 -16.91
C GLN A 285 -20.55 -13.00 -17.12
N GLU A 286 -21.18 -12.57 -16.03
CA GLU A 286 -22.14 -11.46 -16.07
C GLU A 286 -21.38 -10.15 -16.39
N VAL A 287 -21.88 -9.39 -17.36
CA VAL A 287 -21.30 -8.13 -17.83
C VAL A 287 -22.36 -7.05 -17.96
N VAL A 288 -21.93 -5.79 -17.82
CA VAL A 288 -22.73 -4.60 -18.11
C VAL A 288 -22.03 -3.75 -19.17
N ILE A 289 -22.81 -3.16 -20.07
CA ILE A 289 -22.28 -2.23 -21.07
C ILE A 289 -22.33 -0.82 -20.49
N VAL A 290 -21.16 -0.22 -20.30
CA VAL A 290 -21.01 1.18 -19.86
C VAL A 290 -20.21 1.93 -20.92
N ARG A 291 -20.83 2.93 -21.56
CA ARG A 291 -20.23 3.73 -22.65
C ARG A 291 -19.61 2.83 -23.73
N ASP A 292 -20.41 1.90 -24.24
CA ASP A 292 -20.06 0.94 -25.30
C ASP A 292 -18.91 -0.02 -24.96
N LYS A 293 -18.54 -0.15 -23.68
CA LYS A 293 -17.55 -1.11 -23.20
C LYS A 293 -18.22 -2.13 -22.28
N ALA A 294 -17.99 -3.41 -22.56
CA ALA A 294 -18.39 -4.49 -21.68
C ALA A 294 -17.48 -4.53 -20.44
N LEU A 295 -18.08 -4.42 -19.26
CA LEU A 295 -17.40 -4.50 -17.98
C LEU A 295 -17.85 -5.76 -17.24
N PRO A 296 -16.92 -6.58 -16.72
CA PRO A 296 -17.28 -7.74 -15.91
C PRO A 296 -17.91 -7.29 -14.59
N LEU A 297 -19.01 -7.94 -14.23
CA LEU A 297 -19.77 -7.72 -12.99
C LEU A 297 -19.56 -8.86 -12.01
N PHE A 298 -19.31 -8.52 -10.76
CA PHE A 298 -19.19 -9.48 -9.67
C PHE A 298 -20.15 -9.13 -8.53
N TYR A 299 -20.92 -10.13 -8.09
CA TYR A 299 -21.89 -9.97 -7.02
C TYR A 299 -21.20 -10.16 -5.68
N LEU A 300 -20.89 -9.04 -5.02
CA LEU A 300 -20.07 -9.04 -3.82
C LEU A 300 -20.72 -9.82 -2.67
N LYS A 301 -22.05 -9.75 -2.56
CA LYS A 301 -22.85 -10.49 -1.57
C LYS A 301 -22.64 -12.00 -1.69
N ARG A 302 -22.59 -12.54 -2.91
CA ARG A 302 -22.37 -13.98 -3.17
C ARG A 302 -21.01 -14.46 -2.65
N TRP A 303 -20.01 -13.57 -2.61
CA TRP A 303 -18.66 -13.92 -2.16
C TRP A 303 -18.48 -13.78 -0.65
N LEU A 304 -19.05 -12.72 -0.07
CA LEU A 304 -18.73 -12.31 1.30
C LEU A 304 -19.81 -12.68 2.31
N VAL A 305 -21.01 -13.03 1.86
CA VAL A 305 -22.15 -13.41 2.71
C VAL A 305 -22.56 -14.85 2.38
N PRO A 306 -22.03 -15.85 3.12
CA PRO A 306 -22.25 -17.27 2.80
C PRO A 306 -23.73 -17.68 2.72
N SER A 307 -24.59 -17.07 3.53
CA SER A 307 -26.04 -17.36 3.53
C SER A 307 -26.78 -16.83 2.30
N ALA A 308 -26.16 -15.94 1.53
CA ALA A 308 -26.78 -15.26 0.39
C ALA A 308 -26.19 -15.69 -0.97
N ALA A 309 -25.44 -16.80 -1.01
CA ALA A 309 -24.78 -17.30 -2.22
C ALA A 309 -25.74 -17.61 -3.38
N HIS A 310 -27.02 -17.85 -3.09
CA HIS A 310 -28.07 -18.20 -4.06
C HIS A 310 -29.25 -17.22 -4.08
N GLU A 311 -29.11 -16.04 -3.47
CA GLU A 311 -30.14 -15.01 -3.58
C GLU A 311 -30.04 -14.30 -4.93
N GLU A 312 -31.16 -14.27 -5.67
CA GLU A 312 -31.32 -13.39 -6.82
C GLU A 312 -31.57 -11.96 -6.32
N GLN A 313 -30.71 -11.03 -6.75
CA GLN A 313 -30.91 -9.60 -6.51
C GLN A 313 -31.58 -9.01 -7.76
N GLY A 314 -32.80 -8.48 -7.62
CA GLY A 314 -33.53 -7.84 -8.72
C GLY A 314 -33.02 -6.43 -9.04
N GLU A 315 -32.63 -5.68 -8.02
CA GLU A 315 -32.05 -4.34 -8.15
C GLU A 315 -30.82 -4.23 -7.25
N GLY A 316 -29.86 -3.41 -7.66
CA GLY A 316 -28.66 -3.15 -6.87
C GLY A 316 -27.88 -1.94 -7.34
N HIS A 317 -26.79 -1.67 -6.65
CA HIS A 317 -25.84 -0.63 -7.04
C HIS A 317 -24.57 -1.26 -7.58
N VAL A 318 -24.05 -0.69 -8.67
CA VAL A 318 -22.77 -1.11 -9.24
C VAL A 318 -21.71 -0.08 -8.91
N VAL A 319 -20.64 -0.54 -8.27
CA VAL A 319 -19.43 0.23 -8.02
C VAL A 319 -18.37 -0.19 -9.02
N ILE A 320 -17.97 0.70 -9.93
CA ILE A 320 -16.88 0.45 -10.88
C ILE A 320 -15.55 0.78 -10.21
N LEU A 321 -14.64 -0.20 -10.20
CA LEU A 321 -13.31 -0.07 -9.64
C LEU A 321 -12.22 -0.24 -10.71
N SER A 322 -11.09 0.44 -10.51
CA SER A 322 -9.86 0.23 -11.27
C SER A 322 -8.92 -0.69 -10.52
N VAL A 323 -8.45 -1.74 -11.20
CA VAL A 323 -7.44 -2.66 -10.69
C VAL A 323 -6.36 -2.80 -11.75
N GLY A 324 -5.24 -2.11 -11.55
CA GLY A 324 -4.22 -1.96 -12.58
C GLY A 324 -4.80 -1.26 -13.82
N THR A 325 -4.77 -1.92 -14.97
CA THR A 325 -5.35 -1.40 -16.22
C THR A 325 -6.79 -1.85 -16.47
N GLN A 326 -7.32 -2.75 -15.63
CA GLN A 326 -8.65 -3.32 -15.79
C GLN A 326 -9.69 -2.52 -15.00
N ARG A 327 -10.89 -2.43 -15.58
CA ARG A 327 -12.08 -1.90 -14.90
C ARG A 327 -13.07 -3.03 -14.67
N ILE A 328 -13.62 -3.08 -13.47
CA ILE A 328 -14.55 -4.13 -13.02
C ILE A 328 -15.70 -3.50 -12.25
N GLY A 329 -16.87 -4.12 -12.27
CA GLY A 329 -18.02 -3.68 -11.48
C GLY A 329 -18.33 -4.65 -10.35
N PHE A 330 -18.61 -4.11 -9.16
CA PHE A 330 -19.15 -4.87 -8.03
C PHE A 330 -20.60 -4.49 -7.78
N VAL A 331 -21.47 -5.50 -7.75
CA VAL A 331 -22.86 -5.34 -7.32
C VAL A 331 -22.92 -5.39 -5.79
N VAL A 332 -23.51 -4.37 -5.19
CA VAL A 332 -23.74 -4.21 -3.75
C VAL A 332 -25.21 -3.89 -3.46
N ASP A 333 -25.68 -4.19 -2.25
CA ASP A 333 -27.09 -3.98 -1.90
C ASP A 333 -27.40 -2.48 -1.73
N GLN A 334 -26.57 -1.75 -0.99
CA GLN A 334 -26.76 -0.33 -0.73
C GLN A 334 -25.46 0.44 -0.71
N LEU A 335 -25.54 1.70 -1.14
CA LEU A 335 -24.49 2.70 -0.98
C LEU A 335 -24.80 3.55 0.24
N VAL A 336 -23.90 3.58 1.21
CA VAL A 336 -24.04 4.47 2.37
C VAL A 336 -23.48 5.86 2.03
N GLY A 337 -22.34 5.90 1.34
CA GLY A 337 -21.69 7.13 0.91
C GLY A 337 -20.19 7.14 1.18
N GLN A 338 -19.58 8.30 1.02
CA GLN A 338 -18.16 8.48 1.30
C GLN A 338 -17.94 8.78 2.79
N GLU A 339 -17.02 8.03 3.41
CA GLU A 339 -16.56 8.30 4.78
C GLU A 339 -15.04 8.20 4.89
N GLU A 340 -14.45 9.09 5.69
CA GLU A 340 -13.07 8.92 6.16
C GLU A 340 -13.09 7.97 7.35
N VAL A 341 -12.22 6.97 7.31
CA VAL A 341 -12.19 5.91 8.31
C VAL A 341 -10.77 5.63 8.78
N VAL A 342 -10.62 5.24 10.04
CA VAL A 342 -9.32 4.81 10.60
C VAL A 342 -9.19 3.32 10.38
N ILE A 343 -8.22 2.92 9.54
CA ILE A 343 -7.94 1.51 9.28
C ILE A 343 -7.30 0.90 10.51
N LYS A 344 -7.90 -0.18 10.99
CA LYS A 344 -7.31 -1.06 11.99
C LYS A 344 -6.88 -2.36 11.30
N PRO A 345 -5.62 -2.79 11.48
CA PRO A 345 -5.18 -4.07 10.94
C PRO A 345 -5.99 -5.20 11.57
N LEU A 346 -6.30 -6.21 10.78
CA LEU A 346 -6.96 -7.41 11.29
C LEU A 346 -6.04 -8.13 12.29
N GLY A 347 -6.61 -8.64 13.38
CA GLY A 347 -5.87 -9.39 14.39
C GLY A 347 -5.17 -10.63 13.82
N LYS A 348 -4.17 -11.17 14.53
CA LYS A 348 -3.31 -12.27 14.02
C LYS A 348 -4.06 -13.47 13.44
N MET A 349 -5.22 -13.83 13.99
CA MET A 349 -6.04 -14.95 13.49
C MET A 349 -6.74 -14.66 12.16
N LEU A 350 -6.90 -13.38 11.81
CA LEU A 350 -7.57 -12.88 10.61
C LEU A 350 -6.57 -12.27 9.60
N GLN A 351 -5.29 -12.20 9.94
CA GLN A 351 -4.25 -11.74 9.02
C GLN A 351 -4.16 -12.66 7.80
N GLY A 352 -4.19 -12.06 6.61
CA GLY A 352 -4.15 -12.80 5.35
C GLY A 352 -5.51 -13.35 4.90
N THR A 353 -6.61 -12.97 5.55
CA THR A 353 -7.96 -13.25 5.06
C THR A 353 -8.10 -12.68 3.63
N PRO A 354 -8.32 -13.52 2.61
CA PRO A 354 -8.38 -13.05 1.23
C PRO A 354 -9.49 -12.02 1.02
N GLY A 355 -9.18 -10.94 0.32
CA GLY A 355 -10.11 -9.86 0.04
C GLY A 355 -10.30 -8.82 1.15
N MET A 356 -9.58 -8.94 2.27
CA MET A 356 -9.67 -7.98 3.38
C MET A 356 -8.35 -7.25 3.62
N ALA A 357 -8.38 -5.92 3.58
CA ALA A 357 -7.25 -5.05 3.89
C ALA A 357 -7.19 -4.70 5.39
N GLY A 358 -8.34 -4.62 6.06
CA GLY A 358 -8.46 -4.14 7.42
C GLY A 358 -9.90 -4.09 7.90
N ALA A 359 -10.12 -3.49 9.06
CA ALA A 359 -11.44 -3.16 9.57
C ALA A 359 -11.46 -1.72 10.09
N THR A 360 -12.64 -1.13 10.19
CA THR A 360 -12.87 0.16 10.85
C THR A 360 -14.12 0.09 11.71
N ILE A 361 -14.26 1.05 12.62
CA ILE A 361 -15.49 1.32 13.35
C ILE A 361 -16.12 2.55 12.68
N THR A 362 -17.37 2.43 12.26
CA THR A 362 -18.14 3.52 11.64
C THR A 362 -18.66 4.47 12.71
N GLY A 363 -19.12 5.66 12.30
CA GLY A 363 -19.61 6.68 13.25
C GLY A 363 -20.82 6.25 14.10
N ASP A 364 -21.54 5.21 13.69
CA ASP A 364 -22.64 4.57 14.43
C ASP A 364 -22.20 3.36 15.28
N GLY A 365 -20.89 3.11 15.39
CA GLY A 365 -20.30 2.05 16.22
C GLY A 365 -20.30 0.66 15.59
N ARG A 366 -20.75 0.50 14.33
CA ARG A 366 -20.67 -0.77 13.62
C ARG A 366 -19.24 -1.05 13.14
N ILE A 367 -18.93 -2.32 12.93
CA ILE A 367 -17.65 -2.73 12.32
C ILE A 367 -17.87 -2.84 10.81
N ALA A 368 -17.04 -2.13 10.04
CA ALA A 368 -16.97 -2.28 8.59
C ALA A 368 -15.64 -2.91 8.17
N LEU A 369 -15.70 -3.86 7.25
CA LEU A 369 -14.50 -4.50 6.69
C LEU A 369 -14.02 -3.75 5.44
N ILE A 370 -12.73 -3.43 5.40
CA ILE A 370 -12.11 -2.70 4.29
C ILE A 370 -11.61 -3.73 3.27
N LEU A 371 -12.01 -3.56 2.02
CA LEU A 371 -11.81 -4.53 0.95
C LEU A 371 -10.45 -4.36 0.26
N ASP A 372 -9.70 -5.46 0.14
CA ASP A 372 -8.54 -5.58 -0.74
C ASP A 372 -9.01 -6.18 -2.08
N VAL A 373 -9.34 -5.30 -3.02
CA VAL A 373 -9.94 -5.67 -4.32
C VAL A 373 -9.03 -6.61 -5.14
N PRO A 374 -7.73 -6.34 -5.33
CA PRO A 374 -6.83 -7.28 -6.01
C PRO A 374 -6.82 -8.69 -5.38
N SER A 375 -6.70 -8.77 -4.05
CA SER A 375 -6.70 -10.04 -3.32
C SER A 375 -8.03 -10.78 -3.46
N MET A 376 -9.15 -10.03 -3.41
CA MET A 376 -10.50 -10.56 -3.56
C MET A 376 -10.71 -11.20 -4.94
N LEU A 377 -10.34 -10.51 -6.02
CA LEU A 377 -10.44 -11.04 -7.38
C LEU A 377 -9.61 -12.30 -7.56
N LYS A 378 -8.37 -12.30 -7.06
CA LYS A 378 -7.48 -13.46 -7.16
C LYS A 378 -8.08 -14.71 -6.49
N ARG A 379 -8.84 -14.52 -5.40
CA ARG A 379 -9.48 -15.61 -4.65
C ARG A 379 -10.79 -16.09 -5.27
N TYR A 380 -11.66 -15.17 -5.66
CA TYR A 380 -13.05 -15.48 -6.01
C TYR A 380 -13.32 -15.49 -7.50
N ALA A 381 -12.67 -14.63 -8.29
CA ALA A 381 -12.93 -14.53 -9.73
C ALA A 381 -12.33 -15.71 -10.54
N ARG A 382 -11.31 -16.42 -10.02
CA ARG A 382 -10.73 -17.62 -10.67
C ARG A 382 -11.53 -18.91 -10.48
N ARG A 383 -12.64 -18.86 -9.73
CA ARG A 383 -13.49 -20.03 -9.45
C ARG A 383 -14.74 -20.10 -10.33
N ILE A 384 -14.82 -19.25 -11.37
CA ILE A 384 -15.87 -19.26 -12.39
C ILE A 384 -15.23 -19.69 -13.69
#